data_AF-J3A2J1-F1
#
_entry.id   AF-J3A2J1-F1
#
_cell.length_a   1.000
_cell.length_b   1.000
_cell.length_c   1.000
_cell.angle_alpha   90.00
_cell.angle_beta   90.00
_cell.angle_gamma   90.00
#
_symmetry.space_group_name_H-M   'P 1'
#
loop_
_entity.id
_entity.type
_entity.pdbx_description
1 polymer ?
#
loop_
_entity_poly.entity_id
_entity_poly.type
_entity_poly.pdbx_seq_one_letter_code
_entity_poly.pdbx_strand_id
1 'polypeptide(L)'
;MNYLGVIGDVLWILALSIMAGASRMSWGKIGKDLKVPVLWSPSGATVWRAPRAVALVFLPLFAFLLSLWLMLGSRKPMGLELAIILLCVRATLAAIFAVVHLAQIRRALNQLVDEGQIKL
;
A
#
# COMPACT_ATOMS: atom_id res chain seq x y z
N MET A 1 -27.99 7.65 -6.60
CA MET A 1 -26.70 7.43 -5.90
C MET A 1 -25.89 6.40 -6.67
N ASN A 2 -24.59 6.64 -6.91
CA ASN A 2 -23.73 5.68 -7.62
C ASN A 2 -23.24 4.60 -6.63
N TYR A 3 -24.03 3.53 -6.44
CA TYR A 3 -23.70 2.43 -5.53
C TYR A 3 -22.36 1.76 -5.87
N LEU A 4 -22.03 1.62 -7.16
CA LEU A 4 -20.75 1.03 -7.60
C LEU A 4 -19.56 1.89 -7.14
N GLY A 5 -19.68 3.21 -7.25
CA GLY A 5 -18.68 4.14 -6.73
C GLY A 5 -18.46 3.99 -5.21
N VAL A 6 -19.55 3.88 -4.44
CA VAL A 6 -19.50 3.70 -2.98
C VAL A 6 -18.82 2.38 -2.60
N ILE A 7 -19.13 1.27 -3.27
CA ILE A 7 -18.46 -0.01 -3.04
C ILE A 7 -16.96 0.12 -3.30
N GLY A 8 -16.59 0.78 -4.41
CA GLY A 8 -15.19 1.08 -4.72
C GLY A 8 -14.50 1.88 -3.61
N ASP A 9 -15.16 2.91 -3.08
CA ASP A 9 -14.60 3.74 -2.00
C ASP A 9 -14.38 2.93 -0.70
N VAL A 10 -15.34 2.07 -0.32
CA VAL A 10 -15.22 1.19 0.85
C VAL A 10 -14.02 0.25 0.72
N LEU A 11 -13.83 -0.38 -0.44
CA LEU A 11 -12.70 -1.28 -0.68
C LEU A 11 -11.35 -0.56 -0.54
N TRP A 12 -11.25 0.67 -1.05
CA TRP A 12 -10.04 1.48 -0.92
C TRP A 12 -9.79 1.94 0.52
N ILE A 13 -10.83 2.31 1.28
CA ILE A 13 -10.71 2.65 2.70
C ILE A 13 -10.18 1.46 3.49
N LEU A 14 -10.71 0.25 3.23
CA LEU A 14 -10.25 -0.98 3.88
C LEU A 14 -8.77 -1.25 3.56
N ALA A 15 -8.39 -1.20 2.28
CA ALA A 15 -7.01 -1.40 1.85
C ALA A 15 -6.06 -0.37 2.50
N LEU A 16 -6.41 0.91 2.49
CA LEU A 16 -5.63 1.99 3.12
C LEU A 16 -5.52 1.81 4.63
N SER A 17 -6.58 1.37 5.30
CA SER A 17 -6.58 1.12 6.74
C SER A 17 -5.64 -0.03 7.11
N ILE A 18 -5.66 -1.12 6.32
CA ILE A 18 -4.72 -2.25 6.48
C ILE A 18 -3.28 -1.77 6.31
N MET A 19 -3.01 -1.00 5.24
CA MET A 19 -1.67 -0.50 4.96
C MET A 19 -1.16 0.45 6.05
N ALA A 20 -1.99 1.39 6.49
CA ALA A 20 -1.67 2.30 7.57
C ALA A 20 -1.46 1.56 8.91
N GLY A 21 -2.27 0.55 9.19
CA GLY A 21 -2.12 -0.31 10.36
C GLY A 21 -0.78 -1.04 10.37
N ALA A 22 -0.40 -1.65 9.25
CA ALA A 22 0.88 -2.33 9.10
C ALA A 22 2.07 -1.36 9.26
N SER A 23 1.99 -0.17 8.65
CA SER A 23 3.00 0.87 8.81
C SER A 23 3.13 1.33 10.26
N ARG A 24 2.00 1.55 10.95
CA ARG A 24 1.97 1.96 12.36
C ARG A 24 2.58 0.89 13.28
N MET A 25 2.22 -0.37 13.09
CA MET A 25 2.78 -1.49 13.86
C MET A 25 4.29 -1.62 13.70
N SER A 26 4.78 -1.36 12.48
CA SER A 26 6.22 -1.46 12.16
C SER A 26 7.01 -0.24 12.62
N TRP A 27 6.36 0.91 12.76
CA TRP A 27 6.99 2.19 13.08
C TRP A 27 7.75 2.19 14.42
N GLY A 28 7.19 1.50 15.42
CA GLY A 28 7.79 1.38 16.75
C GLY A 28 8.95 0.38 16.81
N LYS A 29 9.02 -0.56 15.84
CA LYS A 29 10.03 -1.60 15.80
C LYS A 29 11.33 -1.17 15.12
N ILE A 30 11.24 -0.16 14.26
CA ILE A 30 12.36 0.34 13.44
C ILE A 30 12.94 1.60 14.10
N GLY A 31 14.24 1.58 14.39
CA GLY A 31 14.96 2.75 14.93
C GLY A 31 14.85 3.99 14.01
N LYS A 32 14.94 5.20 14.58
CA LYS A 32 14.75 6.46 13.83
C LYS A 32 15.77 6.63 12.70
N ASP A 33 17.02 6.25 12.95
CA ASP A 33 18.14 6.41 12.01
C ASP A 33 18.36 5.17 11.13
N LEU A 34 17.52 4.14 11.29
CA LEU A 34 17.65 2.89 10.55
C LEU A 34 17.07 3.04 9.15
N LYS A 35 17.86 2.68 8.14
CA LYS A 35 17.39 2.60 6.75
C LYS A 35 16.72 1.26 6.51
N VAL A 36 15.49 1.31 6.00
CA VAL A 36 14.63 0.16 5.77
C VAL A 36 14.78 -0.30 4.32
N PRO A 37 15.01 -1.59 4.04
CA PRO A 37 15.02 -2.11 2.68
C PRO A 37 13.64 -1.96 2.04
N VAL A 38 13.61 -1.41 0.83
CA VAL A 38 12.37 -1.12 0.08
C VAL A 38 12.34 -1.75 -1.31
N LEU A 39 13.51 -2.08 -1.87
CA LEU A 39 13.62 -2.71 -3.17
C LEU A 39 14.67 -3.83 -3.14
N TRP A 40 14.36 -4.92 -3.83
CA TRP A 40 15.23 -6.10 -3.91
C TRP A 40 15.40 -6.54 -5.35
N SER A 41 16.56 -7.11 -5.65
CA SER A 41 16.81 -7.79 -6.90
C SER A 41 16.04 -9.14 -6.94
N PRO A 42 15.89 -9.74 -8.14
CA PRO A 42 15.40 -11.12 -8.25
C PRO A 42 16.24 -12.13 -7.47
N SER A 43 17.54 -11.86 -7.27
CA SER A 43 18.43 -12.70 -6.45
C SER A 43 18.24 -12.53 -4.94
N GLY A 44 17.39 -11.60 -4.51
CA GLY A 44 17.08 -11.37 -3.10
C GLY A 44 17.90 -10.27 -2.43
N ALA A 45 18.95 -9.76 -3.07
CA ALA A 45 19.80 -8.70 -2.53
C ALA A 45 19.05 -7.36 -2.47
N THR A 46 19.28 -6.57 -1.42
CA THR A 46 18.70 -5.24 -1.31
C THR A 46 19.32 -4.29 -2.32
N VAL A 47 18.50 -3.76 -3.21
CA VAL A 47 18.90 -2.74 -4.20
C VAL A 47 18.84 -1.36 -3.56
N TRP A 48 17.82 -1.11 -2.74
CA TRP A 48 17.62 0.21 -2.16
C TRP A 48 17.07 0.14 -0.73
N ARG A 49 17.60 1.03 0.12
CA ARG A 49 17.08 1.29 1.47
C ARG A 49 16.69 2.76 1.59
N ALA A 50 15.55 3.01 2.21
CA ALA A 50 15.03 4.35 2.43
C ALA A 50 14.89 4.66 3.93
N PRO A 51 14.84 5.95 4.32
CA PRO A 51 14.48 6.32 5.70
C PRO A 51 13.13 5.73 6.09
N ARG A 52 12.97 5.40 7.38
CA ARG A 52 11.75 4.77 7.93
C ARG A 52 10.45 5.42 7.45
N ALA A 53 10.37 6.74 7.48
CA ALA A 53 9.18 7.46 7.07
C ALA A 53 8.84 7.24 5.59
N VAL A 54 9.84 7.30 4.71
CA VAL A 54 9.66 7.05 3.28
C VAL A 54 9.25 5.61 3.04
N ALA A 55 9.96 4.64 3.64
CA ALA A 55 9.70 3.22 3.45
C ALA A 55 8.29 2.79 3.88
N LEU A 56 7.75 3.38 4.94
CA LEU A 56 6.46 3.00 5.51
C LEU A 56 5.27 3.81 4.99
N VAL A 57 5.48 5.04 4.51
CA VAL A 57 4.37 5.95 4.13
C VAL A 57 4.24 6.12 2.63
N PHE A 58 5.32 5.94 1.87
CA PHE A 58 5.30 6.24 0.43
C PHE A 58 4.23 5.44 -0.32
N LEU A 59 4.20 4.12 -0.16
CA LEU A 59 3.25 3.27 -0.88
C LEU A 59 1.79 3.52 -0.44
N PRO A 60 1.45 3.61 0.86
CA PRO A 60 0.11 4.01 1.30
C PRO A 60 -0.32 5.39 0.79
N LEU A 61 0.59 6.37 0.78
CA LEU A 61 0.31 7.72 0.30
C LEU A 61 0.05 7.72 -1.21
N PHE A 62 0.87 7.01 -1.98
CA PHE A 62 0.67 6.86 -3.41
C PHE A 62 -0.68 6.17 -3.71
N ALA A 63 -0.98 5.09 -3.00
CA ALA A 63 -2.25 4.39 -3.10
C ALA A 63 -3.44 5.32 -2.79
N PHE A 64 -3.32 6.17 -1.77
CA PHE A 64 -4.35 7.16 -1.43
C PHE A 64 -4.57 8.17 -2.56
N LEU A 65 -3.50 8.74 -3.14
CA LEU A 65 -3.62 9.69 -4.24
C LEU A 65 -4.25 9.05 -5.48
N LEU A 66 -3.88 7.81 -5.80
CA LEU A 66 -4.46 7.05 -6.90
C LEU A 66 -5.95 6.76 -6.64
N SER A 67 -6.33 6.42 -5.41
CA SER A 67 -7.73 6.19 -5.05
C SER A 67 -8.59 7.43 -5.26
N LEU A 68 -8.08 8.61 -4.88
CA LEU A 68 -8.74 9.89 -5.08
C LEU A 68 -8.94 10.19 -6.57
N TRP A 69 -7.92 9.94 -7.40
CA TRP A 69 -8.06 10.09 -8.85
C TRP A 69 -9.18 9.18 -9.37
N LEU A 70 -9.15 7.89 -9.05
CA LEU A 70 -10.17 6.94 -9.49
C LEU A 70 -11.58 7.28 -8.98
N MET A 71 -11.68 7.90 -7.80
CA MET A 71 -12.93 8.45 -7.25
C MET A 71 -13.46 9.63 -8.05
N LEU A 72 -12.60 10.54 -8.49
CA LEU A 72 -13.01 11.62 -9.38
C LEU A 72 -13.49 11.08 -10.73
N GLY A 73 -12.85 10.01 -11.22
CA GLY A 73 -13.28 9.29 -12.42
C GLY A 73 -14.68 8.69 -12.28
N SER A 74 -14.99 8.03 -11.15
CA SER A 74 -16.29 7.36 -10.93
C SER A 74 -17.47 8.31 -10.74
N ARG A 75 -17.21 9.61 -10.55
CA ARG A 75 -18.25 10.65 -10.44
C ARG A 75 -18.69 11.21 -11.80
N LYS A 76 -17.98 10.91 -12.89
CA LYS A 76 -18.36 11.34 -14.23
C LYS A 76 -19.57 10.54 -14.74
N PRO A 77 -20.47 11.15 -15.54
CA PRO A 77 -21.52 10.41 -16.23
C PRO A 77 -20.90 9.33 -17.10
N MET A 78 -21.29 8.07 -16.89
CA MET A 78 -20.81 6.92 -17.67
C MET A 78 -21.89 5.85 -17.77
N GLY A 79 -21.81 5.03 -18.82
CA GLY A 79 -22.66 3.85 -18.97
C GLY A 79 -22.37 2.80 -17.89
N LEU A 80 -23.35 1.93 -17.64
CA LEU A 80 -23.26 0.88 -16.60
C LEU A 80 -22.06 -0.05 -16.81
N GLU A 81 -21.79 -0.45 -18.05
CA GLU A 81 -20.65 -1.30 -18.40
C GLU A 81 -19.32 -0.69 -17.96
N LEU A 82 -19.08 0.59 -18.29
CA LEU A 82 -17.87 1.29 -17.91
C LEU A 82 -17.78 1.48 -16.38
N ALA A 83 -18.90 1.68 -15.70
CA ALA A 83 -18.95 1.78 -14.25
C ALA A 83 -18.56 0.46 -13.57
N ILE A 84 -18.98 -0.68 -14.12
CA ILE A 84 -18.59 -2.02 -13.64
C ILE A 84 -17.09 -2.24 -13.87
N ILE A 85 -16.59 -1.94 -15.07
CA ILE A 85 -15.15 -2.05 -15.39
C ILE A 85 -14.32 -1.22 -14.41
N LEU A 86 -14.71 0.03 -14.18
CA LEU A 86 -14.02 0.92 -13.25
C LEU A 86 -14.07 0.36 -11.81
N LEU A 87 -15.19 -0.19 -11.36
CA LEU A 87 -15.27 -0.85 -10.06
C LEU A 87 -14.30 -2.03 -9.96
N CYS A 88 -14.26 -2.91 -10.95
CA CYS A 88 -13.33 -4.05 -10.99
C CYS A 88 -11.87 -3.59 -10.93
N VAL A 89 -11.49 -2.60 -11.74
CA VAL A 89 -10.14 -2.01 -11.71
C VAL A 89 -9.82 -1.47 -10.31
N ARG A 90 -10.74 -0.72 -9.71
CA ARG A 90 -10.57 -0.17 -8.36
C ARG A 90 -10.42 -1.25 -7.30
N ALA A 91 -11.24 -2.30 -7.37
CA ALA A 91 -11.20 -3.42 -6.43
C ALA A 91 -9.87 -4.19 -6.52
N THR A 92 -9.44 -4.52 -7.75
CA THR A 92 -8.19 -5.24 -7.98
C THR A 92 -6.98 -4.41 -7.55
N LEU A 93 -6.93 -3.12 -7.88
CA LEU A 93 -5.85 -2.24 -7.46
C LEU A 93 -5.78 -2.12 -5.93
N ALA A 94 -6.91 -1.90 -5.26
CA ALA A 94 -6.95 -1.83 -3.79
C ALA A 94 -6.36 -3.09 -3.14
N ALA A 95 -6.75 -4.27 -3.64
CA ALA A 95 -6.21 -5.55 -3.17
C ALA A 95 -4.70 -5.68 -3.44
N ILE A 96 -4.23 -5.34 -4.64
CA ILE A 96 -2.81 -5.38 -5.01
C ILE A 96 -1.98 -4.48 -4.09
N PHE A 97 -2.38 -3.22 -3.89
CA PHE A 97 -1.64 -2.29 -3.03
C PHE A 97 -1.54 -2.81 -1.59
N ALA A 98 -2.64 -3.30 -1.03
CA ALA A 98 -2.64 -3.87 0.31
C ALA A 98 -1.67 -5.06 0.43
N VAL A 99 -1.75 -6.02 -0.50
CA VAL A 99 -0.88 -7.21 -0.49
C VAL A 99 0.59 -6.83 -0.70
N VAL A 100 0.88 -5.98 -1.67
CA VAL A 100 2.25 -5.53 -1.96
C VAL A 100 2.86 -4.82 -0.76
N HIS A 101 2.13 -3.92 -0.11
CA HIS A 101 2.63 -3.21 1.06
C HIS A 101 2.87 -4.14 2.26
N LEU A 102 1.95 -5.07 2.51
CA LEU A 102 2.12 -6.08 3.56
C LEU A 102 3.33 -6.98 3.28
N ALA A 103 3.50 -7.42 2.04
CA ALA A 103 4.64 -8.23 1.63
C ALA A 103 5.97 -7.46 1.77
N GLN A 104 5.98 -6.18 1.35
CA GLN A 104 7.13 -5.29 1.48
C GLN A 104 7.51 -5.12 2.96
N ILE A 105 6.56 -4.78 3.83
CA ILE A 105 6.82 -4.61 5.27
C ILE A 105 7.33 -5.91 5.88
N ARG A 106 6.65 -7.03 5.62
CA ARG A 106 7.04 -8.33 6.18
C ARG A 106 8.46 -8.70 5.78
N ARG A 107 8.78 -8.57 4.49
CA ARG A 107 10.12 -8.85 3.97
C ARG A 107 11.17 -7.93 4.58
N ALA A 108 10.86 -6.64 4.69
CA ALA A 108 11.77 -5.66 5.27
C ALA A 108 12.06 -5.95 6.74
N LEU A 109 11.03 -6.24 7.55
CA LEU A 109 11.19 -6.55 8.96
C LEU A 109 11.98 -7.84 9.16
N ASN A 110 11.66 -8.90 8.43
CA ASN A 110 12.40 -10.17 8.53
C ASN A 110 13.89 -9.96 8.22
N GLN A 111 14.20 -9.23 7.14
CA GLN A 111 15.58 -8.95 6.80
C GLN A 111 16.29 -8.13 7.89
N LEU A 112 15.63 -7.11 8.47
CA LEU A 112 16.23 -6.33 9.57
C LEU A 112 16.46 -7.18 10.83
N VAL A 113 15.64 -8.21 11.07
CA VAL A 113 15.86 -9.19 12.15
C VAL A 113 17.05 -10.09 11.83
N ASP A 114 17.14 -10.61 10.62
CA ASP A 114 18.24 -11.47 10.18
C ASP A 114 19.59 -10.72 10.25
N GLU A 115 19.57 -9.41 10.01
CA GLU A 115 20.72 -8.51 10.16
C GLU A 115 21.01 -8.10 11.62
N GLY A 116 20.19 -8.53 12.59
CA GLY A 116 20.33 -8.19 14.01
C GLY A 116 20.03 -6.72 14.34
N GLN A 117 19.43 -5.97 13.41
CA GLN A 117 19.16 -4.53 13.58
C GLN A 117 17.91 -4.24 14.41
N ILE A 118 16.97 -5.18 14.44
CA ILE A 118 15.74 -5.09 15.26
C ILE A 118 15.43 -6.45 15.91
N LYS A 119 14.61 -6.44 16.96
CA LYS A 119 14.01 -7.64 17.57
C LYS A 119 12.49 -7.56 17.41
N LEU A 120 11.86 -8.63 16.92
CA LEU A 120 10.43 -8.65 16.59
C LEU A 120 9.51 -9.00 17.75
#